data_AF-A0A3P8M1F0-F1
#
_entry.id   AF-A0A3P8M1F0-F1
#
_cell.length_a   1.000
_cell.length_b   1.000
_cell.length_c   1.000
_cell.angle_alpha   90.00
_cell.angle_beta   90.00
_cell.angle_gamma   90.00
#
_symmetry.space_group_name_H-M   'P 1'
#
loop_
_entity.id
_entity.type
_entity.pdbx_description
1 polymer ?
#
loop_
_entity_poly.entity_id
_entity_poly.type
_entity_poly.pdbx_seq_one_letter_code
_entity_poly.pdbx_strand_id
1 'polypeptide(L)'
;MNDNQQQAELITQQILQELAARGTQFRRPEPHSPQRLEIPVGISNRHVHLSREDMDALFGYGSTLTRMKAVKQPGQFCRGRDRDPARSQR
;
A
#
# COMPACT_ATOMS: atom_id res chain seq x y z
N MET A 1 6.83 -54.63 9.32
CA MET A 1 6.82 -53.49 10.25
C MET A 1 8.27 -53.31 10.65
N ASN A 2 8.95 -52.24 10.22
CA ASN A 2 10.12 -51.66 10.89
C ASN A 2 10.82 -50.59 10.04
N ASP A 3 10.65 -50.56 8.72
CA ASP A 3 11.38 -49.59 7.87
C ASP A 3 10.97 -48.14 8.15
N ASN A 4 9.67 -47.86 8.31
CA ASN A 4 9.21 -46.51 8.63
C ASN A 4 9.63 -46.05 10.05
N GLN A 5 9.71 -46.98 11.01
CA GLN A 5 10.15 -46.67 12.37
C GLN A 5 11.66 -46.42 12.40
N GLN A 6 12.44 -47.28 11.72
CA GLN A 6 13.89 -47.10 11.57
C GLN A 6 14.21 -45.81 10.81
N GLN A 7 13.48 -45.50 9.74
CA GLN A 7 13.66 -44.27 8.99
C GLN A 7 13.32 -43.03 9.84
N ALA A 8 12.27 -43.09 10.65
CA ALA A 8 11.93 -42.00 11.58
C ALA A 8 13.00 -41.79 12.65
N GLU A 9 13.58 -42.86 13.19
CA GLU A 9 14.68 -42.78 14.16
C GLU A 9 15.95 -42.18 13.54
N LEU A 10 16.30 -42.58 12.32
CA LEU A 10 17.46 -42.02 11.60
C LEU A 10 17.30 -40.53 11.33
N ILE A 11 16.11 -40.11 10.86
CA ILE A 11 15.81 -38.69 10.63
C ILE A 11 15.91 -37.91 11.94
N THR A 12 15.37 -38.45 13.03
CA THR A 12 15.40 -37.79 14.35
C THR A 12 16.83 -37.60 14.84
N GLN A 13 17.67 -38.64 14.72
CA GLN A 13 19.08 -38.57 15.10
C GLN A 13 19.84 -37.54 14.26
N GLN A 14 19.60 -37.49 12.95
CA GLN A 14 20.24 -36.51 12.06
C GLN A 14 19.84 -35.07 12.42
N ILE A 15 18.57 -34.83 12.70
CA ILE A 15 18.08 -33.50 13.13
C ILE A 15 18.75 -33.09 14.44
N LEU A 16 18.83 -33.98 15.43
CA LEU A 16 19.46 -33.67 16.71
C LEU A 16 20.96 -33.37 16.57
N GLN A 17 21.67 -34.13 15.73
CA GLN A 17 23.08 -33.87 15.42
C GLN A 17 23.26 -32.51 14.73
N GLU A 18 22.41 -32.19 13.77
CA GLU A 18 22.44 -30.91 13.05
C GLU A 18 22.16 -29.73 13.99
N LEU A 19 21.19 -29.86 14.90
CA LEU A 19 20.87 -28.85 15.90
C LEU A 19 22.00 -28.66 16.91
N ALA A 20 22.68 -29.75 17.31
CA ALA A 20 23.84 -29.70 18.20
C ALA A 20 25.06 -29.06 17.51
N ALA A 21 25.34 -29.43 16.26
CA ALA A 21 26.46 -28.91 15.47
C ALA A 21 26.28 -27.43 15.09
N ARG A 22 25.04 -26.99 14.83
CA ARG A 22 24.71 -25.60 14.50
C ARG A 22 24.67 -24.66 15.70
N GLY A 23 24.93 -25.16 16.92
CA GLY A 23 25.13 -24.37 18.13
C GLY A 23 24.20 -23.17 18.22
N THR A 24 22.89 -23.41 18.40
CA THR A 24 21.87 -22.37 18.65
C THR A 24 22.13 -21.03 17.94
N GLN A 25 22.30 -21.03 16.62
CA GLN A 25 22.17 -19.80 15.83
C GLN A 25 20.70 -19.37 15.68
N PHE A 26 19.89 -19.56 16.72
CA PHE A 26 18.69 -18.77 16.86
C PHE A 26 19.17 -17.37 17.21
N ARG A 27 19.50 -16.59 16.17
CA ARG A 27 19.77 -15.17 16.29
C ARG A 27 18.51 -14.58 16.89
N ARG A 28 18.51 -14.40 18.21
CA ARG A 28 17.51 -13.62 18.91
C ARG A 28 17.36 -12.35 18.09
N PRO A 29 16.17 -12.02 17.55
CA PRO A 29 16.00 -10.76 16.87
C PRO A 29 16.41 -9.72 17.91
N GLU A 30 17.49 -8.99 17.60
CA GLU A 30 17.87 -7.80 18.36
C GLU A 30 16.59 -6.98 18.50
N PRO A 31 16.30 -6.41 19.68
CA PRO A 31 15.16 -5.54 19.84
C PRO A 31 15.32 -4.46 18.76
N HIS A 32 14.50 -4.55 17.72
CA HIS A 32 14.51 -3.56 16.67
C HIS A 32 14.04 -2.32 17.40
N SER A 33 14.93 -1.33 17.55
CA SER A 33 14.53 0.01 17.95
C SER A 33 13.29 0.34 17.12
N PRO A 34 12.20 0.87 17.72
CA PRO A 34 10.98 1.13 16.99
C PRO A 34 11.32 2.14 15.90
N GLN A 35 11.63 1.63 14.71
CA GLN A 35 11.79 2.46 13.54
C GLN A 35 10.41 3.04 13.34
N ARG A 36 10.33 4.36 13.48
CA ARG A 36 9.07 5.07 13.36
C ARG A 36 8.62 4.91 11.91
N LEU A 37 7.74 3.93 11.68
CA LEU A 37 7.12 3.70 10.38
C LEU A 37 6.17 4.86 10.14
N GLU A 38 6.68 5.95 9.55
CA GLU A 38 5.87 7.11 9.21
C GLU A 38 5.15 6.84 7.89
N ILE A 39 3.88 6.47 8.00
CA ILE A 39 3.01 6.26 6.85
C ILE A 39 2.32 7.60 6.52
N PRO A 40 2.48 8.15 5.31
CA PRO A 40 1.88 9.42 4.96
C PRO A 40 0.35 9.30 4.90
N VAL A 41 -0.34 10.08 5.72
CA VAL A 41 -1.81 10.15 5.71
C VAL A 41 -2.28 11.16 4.65
N GLY A 42 -3.26 10.77 3.85
CA GLY A 42 -4.00 11.66 2.96
C GLY A 42 -5.39 11.94 3.53
N ILE A 43 -5.73 13.20 3.77
CA ILE A 43 -7.08 13.59 4.19
C ILE A 43 -7.90 13.88 2.95
N SER A 44 -9.07 13.25 2.86
CA SER A 44 -9.99 13.42 1.74
C SER A 44 -11.27 14.11 2.19
N ASN A 45 -11.55 15.28 1.63
CA ASN A 45 -12.82 15.98 1.84
C ASN A 45 -13.90 15.40 0.88
N ARG A 46 -15.17 15.81 1.04
CA ARG A 46 -16.25 15.42 0.13
C ARG A 46 -15.88 15.79 -1.31
N HIS A 47 -15.79 14.78 -2.16
CA HIS A 47 -15.55 14.91 -3.60
C HIS A 47 -16.27 13.77 -4.32
N VAL A 48 -16.41 13.89 -5.64
CA VAL A 48 -17.08 12.91 -6.50
C VAL A 48 -16.18 12.58 -7.68
N HIS A 49 -16.25 11.33 -8.14
CA HIS A 49 -15.65 10.87 -9.38
C HIS A 49 -16.78 10.79 -10.41
N LEU A 50 -16.56 11.34 -11.60
CA LEU A 50 -17.58 11.43 -12.63
C LEU A 50 -17.26 10.50 -13.79
N SER A 51 -18.29 9.84 -14.31
CA SER A 51 -18.25 9.18 -15.61
C SER A 51 -18.17 10.21 -16.74
N ARG A 52 -18.01 9.74 -17.98
CA ARG A 52 -18.04 10.64 -19.14
C ARG A 52 -19.45 11.20 -19.34
N GLU A 53 -20.45 10.34 -19.23
CA GLU A 53 -21.86 10.70 -19.39
C GLU A 53 -22.28 11.76 -18.37
N ASP A 54 -21.92 11.59 -17.10
CA ASP A 54 -22.24 12.55 -16.04
C ASP A 54 -21.47 13.87 -16.22
N MET A 55 -20.24 13.82 -16.73
CA MET A 55 -19.48 15.03 -17.04
C MET A 55 -20.18 15.84 -18.13
N ASP A 56 -20.61 15.18 -19.21
CA ASP A 56 -21.27 15.84 -20.32
C ASP A 56 -22.62 16.45 -19.90
N ALA A 57 -23.36 15.76 -19.03
CA ALA A 57 -24.63 16.26 -18.48
C ALA A 57 -24.45 17.47 -17.55
N LEU A 58 -23.40 17.48 -16.71
CA LEU A 58 -23.18 18.52 -15.71
C LEU A 58 -22.40 19.74 -16.24
N PHE A 59 -21.46 19.53 -17.17
CA PHE A 59 -20.51 20.55 -17.64
C PHE A 59 -20.57 20.81 -19.15
N GLY A 60 -21.41 20.08 -19.88
CA GLY A 60 -21.57 20.19 -21.33
C GLY A 60 -20.77 19.14 -22.10
N TYR A 61 -21.31 18.73 -23.24
CA TYR A 61 -20.74 17.70 -24.10
C TYR A 61 -19.32 18.05 -24.57
N GLY A 62 -18.39 17.11 -24.39
CA GLY A 62 -17.00 17.28 -24.80
C GLY A 62 -16.19 18.18 -23.87
N SER A 63 -16.75 18.55 -22.72
CA SER A 63 -16.00 19.26 -21.69
C SER A 63 -14.82 18.42 -21.19
N THR A 64 -13.78 19.10 -20.72
CA THR A 64 -12.58 18.46 -20.19
C THR A 64 -12.25 19.00 -18.81
N LEU A 65 -11.73 18.12 -17.94
CA LEU A 65 -11.35 18.51 -16.60
C LEU A 65 -9.99 19.22 -16.63
N THR A 66 -9.94 20.48 -16.24
CA THR A 66 -8.68 21.21 -16.07
C THR A 66 -8.01 20.82 -14.75
N ARG A 67 -6.74 20.42 -14.83
CA ARG A 67 -5.95 20.02 -13.67
C ARG A 67 -5.63 21.25 -12.79
N MET A 68 -6.17 21.29 -11.57
CA MET A 68 -5.85 22.36 -10.61
C MET A 68 -4.71 21.94 -9.68
N LYS A 69 -4.79 20.75 -9.09
CA LYS A 69 -3.77 20.27 -8.14
C LYS A 69 -3.54 18.77 -8.32
N ALA A 70 -2.28 18.36 -8.36
CA ALA A 70 -1.90 16.96 -8.31
C ALA A 70 -2.13 16.39 -6.90
N VAL A 71 -2.68 15.19 -6.81
CA VAL A 71 -2.69 14.44 -5.55
C VAL A 71 -1.50 13.47 -5.52
N LYS A 72 -1.21 12.89 -4.35
CA LYS A 72 -0.05 11.98 -4.17
C LYS A 72 -0.13 10.72 -5.04
N GLN A 73 -1.32 10.33 -5.47
CA GLN A 73 -1.51 9.18 -6.34
C GLN A 73 -1.14 9.53 -7.79
N PRO A 74 -0.29 8.74 -8.47
CA PRO A 74 0.08 8.97 -9.87
C PRO A 74 -1.14 9.06 -10.79
N GLY A 75 -1.11 10.02 -11.73
CA GLY A 75 -2.20 10.23 -12.71
C GLY A 75 -3.46 10.92 -12.17
N GLN A 76 -3.59 11.09 -10.86
CA GLN A 76 -4.78 11.66 -10.23
C GLN A 76 -4.65 13.16 -9.99
N PHE A 77 -5.78 13.87 -10.06
CA PHE A 77 -5.83 15.31 -9.83
C PHE A 77 -7.19 15.80 -9.35
N CYS A 78 -7.19 16.94 -8.66
CA CYS A 78 -8.40 17.69 -8.36
C CYS A 78 -8.68 18.68 -9.50
N ARG A 79 -9.93 18.72 -9.97
CA ARG A 79 -10.44 19.83 -10.78
C ARG A 79 -10.85 20.98 -9.85
N GLY A 80 -10.45 22.20 -10.23
CA GLY A 80 -10.82 23.42 -9.52
C GLY A 80 -12.20 23.94 -9.94
N ARG A 81 -12.76 24.83 -9.12
CA ARG A 81 -13.88 25.67 -9.57
C ARG A 81 -13.32 26.68 -10.57
N ASP A 82 -13.97 26.83 -11.72
CA ASP A 82 -13.60 27.88 -12.68
C ASP A 82 -13.64 29.23 -11.94
N ARG A 83 -12.49 29.92 -11.85
CA ARG A 83 -12.48 31.30 -11.41
C ARG A 83 -13.02 32.11 -12.58
N ASP A 84 -14.31 32.43 -12.53
CA ASP A 84 -14.84 33.51 -13.35
C ASP A 84 -14.02 34.78 -13.04
N PRO A 85 -13.23 35.32 -13.99
CA PRO A 85 -12.43 36.52 -13.75
C PRO A 85 -13.29 37.73 -13.37
N ALA A 86 -14.60 37.73 -13.68
CA ALA A 86 -15.52 38.80 -13.34
C ALA A 86 -16.00 38.80 -11.87
N ARG A 87 -15.71 37.75 -11.09
CA ARG A 87 -16.20 37.62 -9.70
C ARG A 87 -15.17 37.97 -8.63
N SER A 88 -13.98 38.42 -9.03
CA SER A 88 -12.86 38.73 -8.12
C SER A 88 -12.81 40.20 -7.66
N GLN A 89 -13.83 41.02 -7.93
CA GLN A 89 -13.91 42.43 -7.52
C GLN A 89 -15.19 42.79 -6.74
N ARG A 90 -15.68 41.88 -5.89
CA ARG A 90 -16.69 42.23 -4.88
C ARG A 90 -16.20 41.85 -3.49
#